data_AF-R6BZW4-F1
#
_entry.id   AF-R6BZW4-F1
#
_cell.length_a   1.000
_cell.length_b   1.000
_cell.length_c   1.000
_cell.angle_alpha   90.00
_cell.angle_beta   90.00
_cell.angle_gamma   90.00
#
_symmetry.space_group_name_H-M   'P 1'
#
loop_
_entity.id
_entity.type
_entity.pdbx_description
1 polymer ?
#
loop_
_entity_poly.entity_id
_entity_poly.type
_entity_poly.pdbx_seq_one_letter_code
_entity_poly.pdbx_strand_id
1 'polypeptide(L)'
;MEGRELERFGVDCNGCMTVSTYEKALKGHLHIPKQAPKRPECACFLGNDSGAYHTCGHLCRYCYANDNAVLVRENRKHHNPNSPFLIGESRPEDVIHQAKQEQWLDTQMSLFDYIL
;
A
#
# COMPACT_ATOMS: atom_id res chain seq x y z
N MET A 1 12.17 -10.55 5.73
CA MET A 1 11.91 -9.22 6.31
C MET A 1 13.02 -8.80 7.25
N GLU A 2 13.07 -7.50 7.58
CA GLU A 2 13.92 -6.97 8.64
C GLU A 2 13.65 -7.80 9.91
N GLY A 3 14.68 -8.45 10.45
CA GLY A 3 14.53 -9.33 11.60
C GLY A 3 14.15 -8.56 12.86
N ARG A 4 14.24 -9.23 14.01
CA ARG A 4 13.92 -8.63 15.32
C ARG A 4 15.12 -7.92 15.95
N GLU A 5 16.21 -7.71 15.21
CA GLU A 5 17.45 -7.17 15.78
C GLU A 5 17.26 -5.76 16.36
N LEU A 6 16.33 -4.99 15.79
CA LEU A 6 16.04 -3.61 16.14
C LEU A 6 15.02 -3.44 17.27
N GLU A 7 14.33 -4.50 17.70
CA GLU A 7 13.37 -4.43 18.82
C GLU A 7 14.02 -3.91 20.10
N ARG A 8 15.30 -4.24 20.31
CA ARG A 8 16.11 -3.76 21.45
C ARG A 8 16.20 -2.22 21.54
N PHE A 9 15.98 -1.53 20.42
CA PHE A 9 16.00 -0.07 20.32
C PHE A 9 14.59 0.54 20.33
N GLY A 10 13.56 -0.27 20.56
CA GLY A 10 12.16 0.19 20.59
C GLY A 10 11.50 0.31 19.21
N VAL A 11 12.11 -0.26 18.16
CA VAL A 11 11.50 -0.31 16.83
C VAL A 11 10.43 -1.41 16.79
N ASP A 12 9.24 -1.08 16.27
CA ASP A 12 8.19 -2.07 16.03
C ASP A 12 8.51 -2.93 14.80
N CYS A 13 8.82 -4.20 15.04
CA CYS A 13 9.16 -5.19 14.01
C CYS A 13 7.96 -6.07 13.61
N ASN A 14 6.74 -5.79 14.06
CA ASN A 14 5.57 -6.62 13.73
C ASN A 14 5.02 -6.37 12.31
N GLY A 15 5.33 -5.21 11.72
CA GLY A 15 4.96 -4.85 10.34
C GLY A 15 4.57 -3.39 10.20
N CYS A 16 4.80 -2.79 9.02
CA CYS A 16 4.53 -1.38 8.78
C CYS A 16 3.05 -1.05 8.50
N MET A 17 2.25 -2.04 8.08
CA MET A 17 0.87 -1.88 7.61
C MET A 17 -0.06 -2.91 8.25
N THR A 18 -0.05 -3.02 9.58
CA THR A 18 -0.90 -3.94 10.35
C THR A 18 -2.30 -3.39 10.55
N VAL A 19 -3.25 -4.24 10.94
CA VAL A 19 -4.62 -3.83 11.29
C VAL A 19 -4.62 -2.76 12.39
N SER A 20 -3.84 -2.97 13.46
CA SER A 20 -3.73 -2.01 14.57
C SER A 20 -3.18 -0.65 14.13
N THR A 21 -2.22 -0.63 13.19
CA THR A 21 -1.72 0.63 12.60
C THR A 21 -2.83 1.37 11.86
N TYR A 22 -3.67 0.68 11.09
CA TYR A 22 -4.81 1.30 10.41
C TYR A 22 -5.89 1.78 11.38
N GLU A 23 -6.27 0.96 12.36
CA GLU A 23 -7.27 1.34 13.38
C GLU A 23 -6.84 2.58 14.15
N LYS A 24 -5.56 2.66 14.53
CA LYS A 24 -4.99 3.84 15.19
C LYS A 24 -5.02 5.09 14.30
N ALA A 25 -4.70 4.95 13.02
CA ALA A 25 -4.70 6.07 12.08
C ALA A 25 -6.13 6.57 11.77
N LEU A 26 -7.08 5.65 11.64
CA LEU A 26 -8.48 5.94 11.36
C LEU A 26 -9.27 6.34 12.62
N LYS A 27 -8.73 6.09 13.82
CA LYS A 27 -9.41 6.26 15.11
C LYS A 27 -10.72 5.49 15.17
N GLY A 28 -10.69 4.23 14.74
CA GLY A 28 -11.85 3.35 14.71
C GLY A 28 -11.46 1.89 14.53
N HIS A 29 -12.45 1.02 14.59
CA HIS A 29 -12.25 -0.43 14.48
C HIS A 29 -12.47 -0.94 13.06
N LEU A 30 -11.74 -1.99 12.68
CA LEU A 30 -11.83 -2.59 11.36
C LEU A 30 -12.31 -4.05 11.43
N HIS A 31 -13.46 -4.33 10.81
CA HIS A 31 -14.00 -5.68 10.60
C HIS A 31 -13.49 -6.28 9.31
N ILE A 32 -12.27 -6.80 9.39
CA ILE A 32 -11.54 -7.31 8.24
C ILE A 32 -11.80 -8.82 8.08
N PRO A 33 -12.14 -9.29 6.87
CA PRO A 33 -12.25 -10.73 6.61
C PRO A 33 -10.90 -11.42 6.77
N LYS A 34 -10.90 -12.65 7.29
CA LYS A 34 -9.66 -13.44 7.39
C LYS A 34 -9.09 -13.66 5.99
N GLN A 35 -7.84 -13.23 5.79
CA GLN A 35 -7.10 -13.41 4.55
C GLN A 35 -5.76 -14.09 4.84
N ALA A 36 -5.26 -14.85 3.87
CA ALA A 36 -3.91 -15.38 3.95
C ALA A 36 -2.91 -14.21 3.96
N PRO A 37 -1.90 -14.24 4.85
CA PRO A 37 -0.88 -13.19 4.88
C PRO A 37 -0.15 -13.14 3.54
N LYS A 38 0.11 -11.93 3.03
CA LYS A 38 0.85 -11.74 1.76
C LYS A 38 2.32 -12.17 1.88
N ARG A 39 2.87 -12.11 3.09
CA ARG A 39 4.24 -12.52 3.42
C ARG A 39 4.19 -13.37 4.70
N PRO A 40 4.74 -14.60 4.72
CA PRO A 40 4.68 -15.47 5.88
C PRO A 40 5.26 -14.84 7.15
N GLU A 41 6.26 -13.98 6.98
CA GLU A 41 7.03 -13.37 8.06
C GLU A 41 6.54 -11.97 8.47
N CYS A 42 5.39 -11.48 7.95
CA CYS A 42 4.84 -10.16 8.29
C CYS A 42 3.37 -10.18 8.69
N ALA A 43 3.00 -9.31 9.63
CA ALA A 43 1.61 -8.96 9.88
C ALA A 43 1.06 -7.84 8.95
N CYS A 44 1.82 -7.38 7.94
CA CYS A 44 1.32 -6.42 6.96
C CYS A 44 0.09 -6.97 6.24
N PHE A 45 -0.99 -6.21 6.32
CA PHE A 45 -2.31 -6.63 5.89
C PHE A 45 -2.61 -6.24 4.44
N LEU A 46 -2.21 -5.05 3.99
CA LEU A 46 -2.38 -4.62 2.60
C LEU A 46 -1.15 -4.99 1.75
N GLY A 47 -1.40 -5.46 0.54
CA GLY A 47 -0.37 -5.80 -0.45
C GLY A 47 -0.64 -5.27 -1.85
N ASN A 48 -1.60 -4.36 -2.00
CA ASN A 48 -1.83 -3.70 -3.28
C ASN A 48 -0.86 -2.52 -3.37
N ASP A 49 0.15 -2.68 -4.21
CA ASP A 49 1.04 -1.58 -4.58
C ASP A 49 0.38 -0.77 -5.69
N SER A 50 0.41 0.55 -5.56
CA SER A 50 -0.04 1.51 -6.57
C SER A 50 1.18 2.30 -7.06
N GLY A 51 2.13 1.59 -7.66
CA GLY A 51 3.36 2.19 -8.17
C GLY A 51 3.84 1.50 -9.45
N ALA A 52 4.36 2.30 -10.37
CA ALA A 52 5.15 1.80 -11.50
C ALA A 52 6.54 2.42 -11.44
N TYR A 53 7.57 1.61 -11.61
CA TYR A 53 8.96 2.08 -11.60
C TYR A 53 9.25 3.06 -12.73
N HIS A 54 10.17 3.97 -12.49
CA HIS A 54 10.63 4.95 -13.47
C HIS A 54 9.48 5.80 -14.04
N THR A 55 8.56 6.26 -13.20
CA THR A 55 7.41 7.09 -13.64
C THR A 55 7.34 8.45 -12.95
N CYS A 56 7.85 8.55 -11.72
CA CYS A 56 7.77 9.78 -10.94
C CYS A 56 8.84 10.80 -11.37
N GLY A 57 8.43 12.02 -11.74
CA GLY A 57 9.30 13.06 -12.28
C GLY A 57 10.21 13.77 -11.25
N HIS A 58 10.11 13.46 -9.96
CA HIS A 58 10.87 14.15 -8.91
C HIS A 58 12.36 13.78 -8.87
N LEU A 59 12.74 12.62 -9.40
CA LEU A 59 14.14 12.15 -9.48
C LEU A 59 14.91 12.26 -8.15
N CYS A 60 14.25 11.97 -7.03
CA CYS A 60 14.87 12.06 -5.72
C CYS A 60 16.08 11.13 -5.63
N ARG A 61 17.21 11.63 -5.10
CA ARG A 61 18.48 10.89 -5.01
C ARG A 61 18.39 9.55 -4.27
N TYR A 62 17.45 9.44 -3.33
CA TYR A 62 17.23 8.28 -2.48
C TYR A 62 16.08 7.37 -2.97
N CYS A 63 15.46 7.68 -4.12
CA CYS A 63 14.32 6.91 -4.59
C CYS A 63 14.76 5.59 -5.22
N TYR A 64 14.46 4.48 -4.55
CA TYR A 64 14.72 3.14 -5.08
C TYR A 64 13.89 2.85 -6.35
N ALA A 65 12.71 3.45 -6.47
CA ALA A 65 11.77 3.20 -7.57
C ALA A 65 12.12 3.93 -8.88
N ASN A 66 13.07 4.86 -8.86
CA ASN A 66 13.45 5.72 -9.98
C ASN A 66 14.98 5.79 -10.15
N ASP A 67 15.65 4.63 -10.26
CA ASP A 67 17.11 4.60 -10.40
C ASP A 67 17.63 5.12 -11.76
N ASN A 68 16.78 5.13 -12.80
CA ASN A 68 17.15 5.54 -14.15
C ASN A 68 16.37 6.76 -14.64
N ALA A 69 17.04 7.91 -14.66
CA ALA A 69 16.45 9.18 -15.08
C ALA A 69 16.05 9.22 -16.58
N VAL A 70 16.70 8.42 -17.44
CA VAL A 70 16.34 8.35 -18.86
C VAL A 70 15.01 7.63 -19.01
N LEU A 71 14.84 6.48 -18.36
CA LEU A 71 13.57 5.74 -18.36
C LEU A 71 12.43 6.58 -17.77
N VAL A 72 12.68 7.35 -16.71
CA VAL A 72 11.69 8.28 -16.15
C VAL A 72 11.20 9.28 -17.19
N ARG A 73 12.11 9.88 -17.97
CA ARG A 73 11.74 10.87 -19.00
C ARG A 73 10.95 10.22 -20.14
N GLU A 74 11.32 9.03 -20.57
CA GLU A 74 10.61 8.32 -21.64
C GLU A 74 9.23 7.84 -21.18
N ASN A 75 9.14 7.15 -20.04
CA ASN A 75 7.87 6.64 -19.52
C ASN A 75 6.84 7.76 -19.32
N ARG A 76 7.25 8.91 -18.79
CA ARG A 76 6.35 10.05 -18.58
C ARG A 76 5.67 10.56 -19.86
N LYS A 77 6.26 10.36 -21.04
CA LYS A 77 5.64 10.73 -22.32
C LYS A 77 4.43 9.86 -22.65
N HIS A 78 4.33 8.68 -22.05
CA HIS A 78 3.24 7.73 -22.24
C HIS A 78 2.12 7.90 -21.20
N HIS A 79 2.15 8.96 -20.39
CA HIS A 79 1.03 9.28 -19.51
C HIS A 79 -0.19 9.70 -20.34
N ASN A 80 -1.34 9.06 -20.09
CA ASN A 80 -2.62 9.43 -20.66
C ASN A 80 -3.61 9.75 -19.51
N PRO A 81 -4.06 11.00 -19.35
CA PRO A 81 -5.01 11.39 -18.29
C PRO A 81 -6.37 10.68 -18.35
N ASN A 82 -6.74 10.12 -19.51
CA ASN A 82 -7.98 9.37 -19.69
C ASN A 82 -7.80 7.86 -19.43
N SER A 83 -6.58 7.40 -19.21
CA SER A 83 -6.26 6.01 -18.88
C SER A 83 -6.36 5.79 -17.38
N PRO A 84 -6.88 4.64 -16.91
CA PRO A 84 -6.87 4.30 -15.49
C PRO A 84 -5.47 3.91 -14.98
N PHE A 85 -4.49 3.75 -15.87
CA PHE A 85 -3.11 3.41 -15.54
C PHE A 85 -2.26 4.66 -15.31
N LEU A 86 -1.23 4.53 -14.45
CA LEU A 86 -0.29 5.63 -14.22
C LEU A 86 0.43 6.05 -15.51
N ILE A 87 0.85 5.07 -16.32
CA ILE A 87 1.50 5.23 -17.62
C ILE A 87 0.95 4.17 -18.59
N GLY A 88 0.70 4.56 -19.84
CA GLY A 88 0.20 3.68 -20.88
C GLY A 88 -1.31 3.46 -20.85
N GLU A 89 -1.76 2.43 -21.55
CA GLU A 89 -3.17 2.05 -21.72
C GLU A 89 -3.31 0.53 -21.63
N SER A 90 -4.54 0.06 -21.45
CA SER A 90 -4.84 -1.38 -21.50
C SER A 90 -4.49 -1.94 -22.87
N ARG A 91 -3.85 -3.10 -22.88
CA ARG A 91 -3.53 -3.86 -24.09
C ARG A 91 -4.54 -4.97 -24.33
N PRO A 92 -4.70 -5.47 -25.56
CA PRO A 92 -5.62 -6.56 -25.86
C PRO A 92 -5.37 -7.85 -25.05
N GLU A 93 -4.12 -8.07 -24.63
CA GLU A 93 -3.72 -9.21 -23.81
C GLU A 93 -3.96 -9.03 -22.30
N ASP A 94 -4.34 -7.82 -21.85
CA ASP A 94 -4.57 -7.56 -20.42
C ASP A 94 -5.87 -8.22 -19.95
N VAL A 95 -5.80 -8.87 -18.79
CA VAL A 95 -6.98 -9.41 -18.11
C VAL A 95 -7.40 -8.45 -17.01
N ILE A 96 -8.47 -7.70 -17.26
CA ILE A 96 -9.02 -6.74 -16.31
C ILE A 96 -9.98 -7.47 -15.37
N HIS A 97 -9.72 -7.38 -14.07
CA HIS A 97 -10.59 -7.90 -13.03
C HIS A 97 -11.26 -6.75 -12.27
N GLN A 98 -12.57 -6.86 -12.02
CA GLN A 98 -13.27 -5.91 -11.15
C GLN A 98 -12.74 -6.06 -9.72
N ALA A 99 -12.17 -4.99 -9.17
CA ALA A 99 -11.75 -4.99 -7.78
C ALA A 99 -12.98 -5.03 -6.85
N LYS A 100 -12.98 -5.95 -5.89
CA LYS A 100 -13.98 -5.99 -4.82
C LYS A 100 -13.58 -5.00 -3.72
N GLN A 101 -14.06 -3.77 -3.81
CA GLN A 101 -13.83 -2.75 -2.80
C GLN A 101 -14.96 -2.77 -1.78
N GLU A 102 -14.66 -3.15 -0.55
CA GLU A 102 -15.61 -3.19 0.57
C GLU A 102 -15.10 -2.30 1.70
N GLN A 103 -16.02 -1.61 2.37
CA GLN A 103 -15.70 -0.87 3.58
C GLN A 103 -15.60 -1.87 4.75
N TRP A 104 -14.49 -1.82 5.48
CA TRP A 104 -14.29 -2.60 6.70
C TRP A 104 -14.31 -1.75 7.97
N LEU A 105 -14.47 -0.44 7.86
CA LEU A 105 -14.63 0.44 9.02
C LEU A 105 -15.93 0.13 9.74
N ASP A 106 -15.80 -0.24 11.01
CA ASP A 106 -16.93 -0.26 11.91
C ASP A 106 -17.37 1.17 12.20
N THR A 107 -18.62 1.46 11.88
CA THR A 107 -19.23 2.78 12.05
C THR A 107 -20.13 2.84 13.27
N GLN A 108 -20.26 1.72 13.99
CA GLN A 108 -21.01 1.64 15.23
C GLN A 108 -20.17 2.16 16.38
N MET A 109 -20.74 3.07 17.17
CA MET A 109 -20.14 3.51 18.42
C MET A 109 -20.09 2.35 19.41
N SER A 110 -18.91 2.09 19.98
CA SER A 110 -18.75 1.14 21.08
C SER A 110 -18.90 1.87 22.41
N LEU A 111 -19.57 1.23 23.38
CA LEU A 111 -19.61 1.72 24.76
C LEU A 111 -18.19 1.91 25.32
N PHE A 112 -17.23 1.10 24.89
CA PHE A 112 -15.84 1.15 25.35
C PHE A 112 -15.04 2.32 24.76
N ASP A 113 -15.50 2.95 23.68
CA ASP A 113 -14.84 4.13 23.11
C ASP A 113 -14.97 5.36 24.04
N TYR A 114 -15.92 5.31 24.99
CA TYR A 114 -16.25 6.41 25.91
C TYR A 114 -15.82 6.17 27.36
N ILE A 115 -15.16 5.05 27.66
CA ILE A 115 -14.75 4.67 29.04
C ILE A 115 -13.22 4.86 29.25
N LEU A 116 -12.63 5.87 28.62
CA LEU A 116 -11.25 6.29 28.93
C LEU A 116 -11.21 7.37 30.01
#